data_AF-A0A8B6DUH9-F1
#
_entry.id   AF-A0A8B6DUH9-F1
#
_cell.length_a   1.000
_cell.length_b   1.000
_cell.length_c   1.000
_cell.angle_alpha   90.00
_cell.angle_beta   90.00
_cell.angle_gamma   90.00
#
_symmetry.space_group_name_H-M   'P 1'
#
loop_
_entity.id
_entity.type
_entity.pdbx_description
1 polymer ?
#
loop_
_entity_poly.entity_id
_entity_poly.type
_entity_poly.pdbx_seq_one_letter_code
_entity_poly.pdbx_strand_id
1 'polypeptide(L)'
;MPFGISPAPEYFQQFLEREIENLPGVRTVADDIIIYGEGQTIENATLDHDRKLKALLDRCRERNIKINRDKLVLRATEMPYIGHLLTAEGVKPDPEKIAAIVIWKNRQT
;
A
#
# COMPACT_ATOMS: atom_id res chain seq x y z
N MET A 1 -1.37 1.99 20.04
CA MET A 1 -1.78 3.39 20.23
C MET A 1 -3.29 3.45 20.43
N PRO A 2 -3.82 4.30 21.32
CA PRO A 2 -5.25 4.57 21.39
C PRO A 2 -5.73 5.37 20.17
N PHE A 3 -6.94 5.08 19.70
CA PHE A 3 -7.59 5.83 18.61
C PHE A 3 -8.09 7.19 19.11
N GLY A 4 -8.07 8.23 18.25
CA GLY A 4 -8.69 9.53 18.52
C GLY A 4 -7.77 10.65 19.01
N ILE A 5 -6.45 10.42 19.06
CA ILE A 5 -5.48 11.49 19.34
C ILE A 5 -4.94 12.02 18.02
N SER A 6 -5.00 13.34 17.81
CA SER A 6 -4.67 13.98 16.53
C SER A 6 -3.31 13.60 15.91
N PRO A 7 -2.20 13.39 16.65
CA PRO A 7 -0.91 13.07 16.05
C PRO A 7 -0.65 11.56 15.93
N ALA A 8 -1.57 10.71 16.42
CA ALA A 8 -1.36 9.27 16.45
C ALA A 8 -1.11 8.64 15.05
N PRO A 9 -1.80 9.06 13.97
CA PRO A 9 -1.53 8.57 12.62
C PRO A 9 -0.11 8.90 12.15
N GLU A 10 0.34 10.14 12.35
CA GLU A 10 1.66 10.61 11.91
C GLU A 10 2.79 9.90 12.66
N TYR A 11 2.64 9.70 13.97
CA TYR A 11 3.60 8.91 14.75
C TYR A 11 3.65 7.46 14.28
N PHE A 12 2.50 6.85 13.97
CA PHE A 12 2.45 5.47 13.51
C PHE A 12 3.07 5.32 12.11
N GLN A 13 2.83 6.27 11.22
CA GLN A 13 3.47 6.34 9.90
C GLN A 13 4.99 6.46 10.04
N GLN A 14 5.48 7.38 10.87
CA GLN A 14 6.93 7.56 11.08
C GLN A 14 7.57 6.31 11.70
N PHE A 15 6.87 5.64 12.60
CA PHE A 15 7.30 4.36 13.16
C PHE A 15 7.41 3.28 12.06
N LEU A 16 6.35 3.09 11.27
CA LEU A 16 6.35 2.11 10.17
C LEU A 16 7.47 2.38 9.16
N GLU A 17 7.63 3.64 8.74
CA GLU A 17 8.63 4.04 7.77
C GLU A 17 10.05 3.74 8.25
N ARG A 18 10.34 3.99 9.54
CA ARG A 18 11.63 3.66 10.18
C ARG A 18 11.88 2.16 10.27
N GLU A 19 10.88 1.36 10.65
CA GLU A 19 11.07 -0.08 10.84
C GLU A 19 11.23 -0.83 9.51
N ILE A 20 10.62 -0.31 8.44
CA ILE A 20 10.58 -0.88 7.09
C ILE A 20 11.68 -0.25 6.20
N GLU A 21 12.43 0.73 6.71
CA GLU A 21 13.52 1.37 6.01
C GLU A 21 14.54 0.35 5.45
N ASN A 22 15.15 0.71 4.32
CA ASN A 22 16.14 -0.08 3.60
C ASN A 22 15.62 -1.37 2.94
N LEU A 23 14.31 -1.54 2.82
CA LEU A 23 13.72 -2.59 1.98
C LEU A 23 13.48 -2.06 0.54
N PRO A 24 14.23 -2.55 -0.47
CA PRO A 24 14.06 -2.10 -1.85
C PRO A 24 12.71 -2.55 -2.40
N GLY A 25 12.04 -1.67 -3.14
CA GLY A 25 10.71 -1.96 -3.71
C GLY A 25 9.58 -2.07 -2.68
N VAL A 26 9.80 -1.60 -1.45
CA VAL A 26 8.78 -1.49 -0.41
C VAL A 26 8.58 -0.01 -0.06
N ARG A 27 7.32 0.40 0.07
CA ARG A 27 6.93 1.77 0.42
C ARG A 27 5.80 1.74 1.44
N THR A 28 5.85 2.66 2.39
CA THR A 28 4.80 2.85 3.40
C THR A 28 4.05 4.13 3.11
N VAL A 29 2.73 4.08 3.18
CA VAL A 29 1.86 5.25 3.04
C VAL A 29 0.78 5.20 4.08
N ALA A 30 0.78 6.19 4.98
CA ALA A 30 -0.06 6.20 6.16
C ALA A 30 0.04 4.87 6.93
N ASP A 31 -1.01 4.05 6.92
CA ASP A 31 -1.12 2.75 7.57
C ASP A 31 -0.87 1.55 6.62
N ASP A 32 -0.76 1.78 5.31
CA ASP A 32 -0.60 0.74 4.30
C ASP A 32 0.87 0.54 3.89
N ILE A 33 1.20 -0.72 3.54
CA ILE A 33 2.52 -1.11 3.02
C ILE A 33 2.33 -1.65 1.60
N ILE A 34 3.08 -1.11 0.66
CA ILE A 34 3.04 -1.48 -0.75
C ILE A 34 4.37 -2.11 -1.14
N ILE A 35 4.28 -3.19 -1.90
CA ILE A 35 5.41 -3.93 -2.45
C ILE A 35 5.19 -4.05 -3.95
N TYR A 36 6.23 -3.78 -4.73
CA TYR A 36 6.18 -3.95 -6.18
C TYR A 36 7.40 -4.72 -6.69
N GLY A 37 7.15 -5.58 -7.67
CA GLY A 37 8.17 -6.34 -8.38
C GLY A 37 8.66 -5.61 -9.62
N GLU A 38 9.93 -5.77 -9.93
CA GLU A 38 10.56 -5.18 -11.11
C GLU A 38 11.15 -6.28 -12.00
N GLY A 39 11.00 -6.16 -13.32
CA GLY A 39 11.55 -7.12 -14.27
C GLY A 39 11.16 -6.82 -15.72
N GLN A 40 11.92 -7.39 -16.66
CA GLN A 40 11.63 -7.29 -18.10
C GLN A 40 10.43 -8.16 -18.53
N THR A 41 10.08 -9.15 -17.72
CA THR A 41 8.94 -10.06 -17.93
C THR A 41 8.11 -10.14 -16.66
N ILE A 42 6.83 -10.52 -16.79
CA ILE A 42 5.92 -10.70 -15.65
C ILE A 42 6.44 -11.76 -14.69
N GLU A 43 7.05 -12.83 -15.20
CA GLU A 43 7.66 -13.87 -14.35
C GLU A 43 8.81 -13.31 -13.50
N ASN A 44 9.73 -12.54 -14.10
CA ASN A 44 10.84 -11.94 -13.37
C ASN A 44 10.36 -10.92 -12.34
N ALA A 45 9.36 -10.11 -12.70
CA ALA A 45 8.74 -9.18 -11.76
C ALA A 45 8.03 -9.90 -10.61
N THR A 46 7.36 -11.03 -10.88
CA THR A 46 6.69 -11.83 -9.84
C THR A 46 7.70 -12.46 -8.89
N LEU A 47 8.80 -13.00 -9.41
CA LEU A 47 9.89 -13.56 -8.60
C LEU A 47 10.55 -12.48 -7.72
N ASP A 48 10.81 -11.30 -8.27
CA ASP A 48 11.34 -10.16 -7.52
C ASP A 48 10.36 -9.68 -6.43
N HIS A 49 9.07 -9.56 -6.77
CA HIS A 49 8.01 -9.22 -5.80
C HIS A 49 7.98 -10.21 -4.63
N ASP A 50 7.97 -11.52 -4.91
CA ASP A 50 7.90 -12.54 -3.86
C ASP A 50 9.14 -12.54 -2.96
N ARG A 51 10.32 -12.27 -3.53
CA ARG A 51 11.56 -12.07 -2.78
C ARG A 51 11.45 -10.88 -1.83
N LYS A 52 10.95 -9.74 -2.32
CA LYS A 52 10.72 -8.52 -1.52
C LYS A 52 9.66 -8.74 -0.44
N LEU A 53 8.57 -9.44 -0.76
CA LEU A 53 7.51 -9.83 0.18
C LEU A 53 8.09 -10.67 1.32
N LYS A 54 8.91 -11.67 1.01
CA LYS A 54 9.56 -12.49 2.04
C LYS A 54 10.43 -11.65 2.97
N ALA A 55 11.25 -10.75 2.42
CA ALA A 55 12.09 -9.86 3.21
C ALA A 55 11.27 -8.93 4.12
N LEU A 56 10.15 -8.40 3.64
CA LEU A 56 9.22 -7.61 4.45
C LEU A 56 8.64 -8.45 5.59
N LEU A 57 8.15 -9.66 5.30
CA LEU A 57 7.54 -10.53 6.32
C LEU A 57 8.54 -10.91 7.41
N ASP A 58 9.79 -11.17 7.04
CA ASP A 58 10.86 -11.47 8.00
C ASP A 58 11.18 -10.24 8.85
N ARG A 59 11.28 -9.04 8.24
CA ARG A 59 11.43 -7.78 9.00
C ARG A 59 10.27 -7.52 9.96
N CYS A 60 9.03 -7.75 9.52
CA CYS A 60 7.86 -7.58 10.38
C CYS A 60 7.90 -8.54 11.58
N ARG A 61 8.38 -9.78 11.40
CA ARG A 61 8.58 -10.72 12.51
C ARG A 61 9.65 -10.23 13.49
N GLU A 62 10.80 -9.78 12.98
CA GLU A 62 11.91 -9.26 13.79
C GLU A 62 11.50 -8.04 14.63
N ARG A 63 10.68 -7.15 14.05
CA ARG A 63 10.23 -5.90 14.69
C ARG A 63 8.89 -6.03 15.42
N ASN A 64 8.33 -7.24 15.50
CA ASN A 64 7.03 -7.52 16.11
C ASN A 64 5.87 -6.67 15.53
N ILE A 65 5.93 -6.38 14.22
CA ILE A 65 4.87 -5.70 13.47
C ILE A 65 3.86 -6.75 13.02
N LYS A 66 2.58 -6.53 13.36
CA LYS A 66 1.49 -7.42 12.96
C LYS A 66 0.82 -6.91 11.70
N ILE A 67 0.83 -7.75 10.66
CA ILE A 67 0.10 -7.50 9.41
C ILE A 67 -1.31 -8.07 9.56
N ASN A 68 -2.31 -7.29 9.12
CA ASN A 68 -3.69 -7.76 9.04
C ASN A 68 -3.86 -8.67 7.81
N ARG A 69 -4.10 -9.96 8.05
CA ARG A 69 -4.27 -10.96 6.96
C ARG A 69 -5.52 -10.70 6.13
N ASP A 70 -6.59 -10.21 6.74
CA ASP A 70 -7.87 -9.99 6.05
C ASP A 70 -7.81 -8.82 5.07
N LYS A 71 -6.83 -7.92 5.25
CA LYS A 71 -6.56 -6.78 4.37
C LYS A 71 -5.40 -7.03 3.40
N LEU A 72 -4.78 -8.21 3.44
CA LEU A 72 -3.62 -8.50 2.60
C LEU A 72 -4.06 -8.84 1.17
N VAL A 73 -3.60 -8.03 0.21
CA VAL A 73 -3.80 -8.26 -1.23
C VAL A 73 -2.44 -8.57 -1.85
N LEU A 74 -2.30 -9.74 -2.48
CA LEU A 74 -1.03 -10.20 -3.08
C LEU A 74 -1.16 -10.36 -4.58
N ARG A 75 -0.06 -10.05 -5.30
CA ARG A 75 0.07 -10.23 -6.76
C ARG A 75 -1.10 -9.62 -7.57
N ALA A 76 -1.66 -8.54 -7.07
CA ALA A 76 -2.69 -7.81 -7.79
C ALA A 76 -2.03 -7.09 -8.98
N THR A 77 -2.66 -7.21 -10.16
CA THR A 77 -2.26 -6.48 -11.37
C THR A 77 -2.69 -5.01 -11.33
N GLU A 78 -3.65 -4.70 -10.47
CA GLU A 78 -4.10 -3.35 -10.16
C GLU A 78 -4.45 -3.21 -8.68
N MET A 79 -4.15 -2.07 -8.07
CA MET A 79 -4.52 -1.79 -6.68
C MET A 79 -4.83 -0.32 -6.43
N PRO A 80 -5.82 0.00 -5.57
CA PRO A 80 -6.05 1.36 -5.13
C PRO A 80 -4.90 1.86 -4.25
N TYR A 81 -4.53 3.12 -4.44
CA TYR A 81 -3.44 3.82 -3.77
C TYR A 81 -3.74 5.32 -3.67
N ILE A 82 -4.01 5.82 -2.45
CA ILE A 82 -4.33 7.24 -2.19
C ILE A 82 -5.44 7.77 -3.15
N GLY A 83 -6.39 6.90 -3.52
CA GLY A 83 -7.46 7.17 -4.47
C GLY A 83 -7.05 7.32 -5.94
N HIS A 84 -5.96 6.67 -6.29
CA HIS A 84 -5.56 6.39 -7.66
C HIS A 84 -5.51 4.87 -7.80
N LEU A 85 -5.73 4.34 -8.99
CA LEU A 85 -5.54 2.94 -9.30
C LEU A 85 -4.13 2.77 -9.90
N LEU A 86 -3.26 2.07 -9.19
CA LEU A 86 -1.98 1.62 -9.73
C LEU A 86 -2.25 0.44 -10.64
N THR A 87 -1.81 0.50 -11.89
CA THR A 87 -1.88 -0.61 -12.84
C THR A 87 -0.51 -0.86 -13.45
N ALA A 88 -0.35 -2.00 -14.15
CA ALA A 88 0.87 -2.29 -14.91
C ALA A 88 1.22 -1.22 -15.97
N GLU A 89 0.24 -0.42 -16.40
CA GLU A 89 0.39 0.63 -17.42
C GLU A 89 0.65 2.02 -16.81
N GLY A 90 0.60 2.15 -15.48
CA GLY A 90 0.82 3.41 -14.76
C GLY A 90 -0.31 3.74 -13.79
N VAL A 91 -0.51 5.04 -13.55
CA VAL A 91 -1.48 5.55 -12.57
C VAL A 91 -2.76 5.98 -13.29
N LYS A 92 -3.90 5.40 -12.92
CA LYS A 92 -5.23 5.82 -13.39
C LYS A 92 -6.01 6.46 -12.22
N PRO A 93 -6.91 7.42 -12.44
CA PRO A 93 -7.77 7.91 -11.38
C PRO A 93 -8.78 6.82 -10.97
N ASP A 94 -9.01 6.70 -9.66
CA ASP A 94 -9.89 5.68 -9.09
C ASP A 94 -11.35 5.92 -9.52
N PRO A 95 -12.01 4.94 -10.19
CA PRO A 95 -13.39 5.06 -10.63
C PRO A 95 -14.38 5.38 -9.49
N GLU A 96 -14.12 4.88 -8.28
CA GLU A 96 -14.98 5.12 -7.12
C GLU A 96 -14.90 6.58 -6.65
N LYS A 97 -13.68 7.16 -6.65
CA LYS A 97 -13.53 8.60 -6.36
C LYS A 97 -14.20 9.47 -7.41
N ILE A 98 -14.10 9.11 -8.70
CA ILE A 98 -14.79 9.83 -9.76
C ILE A 98 -16.31 9.75 -9.55
N ALA A 99 -16.83 8.55 -9.25
CA ALA A 99 -18.25 8.36 -8.96
C ALA A 99 -18.73 9.20 -7.76
N ALA A 100 -17.96 9.24 -6.69
CA ALA A 100 -18.27 10.06 -5.51
C ALA A 100 -18.38 11.55 -5.85
N ILE A 101 -17.48 12.09 -6.69
CA ILE A 101 -17.52 13.50 -7.15
C ILE A 101 -18.75 13.74 -8.04
N VAL A 102 -19.05 12.82 -8.97
CA VAL A 102 -20.20 12.96 -9.89
C VAL A 102 -21.52 12.92 -9.11
N ILE A 103 -21.67 12.01 -8.16
CA ILE A 103 -22.86 11.93 -7.28
C ILE A 103 -22.99 13.21 -6.44
N TRP A 104 -21.88 13.71 -5.89
CA TRP A 104 -21.87 14.95 -5.12
C TRP A 104 -22.35 16.15 -5.96
N LYS A 105 -21.92 16.25 -7.22
CA LYS A 105 -22.35 17.33 -8.13
C LYS A 105 -23.86 17.29 -8.44
N ASN A 106 -24.48 16.11 -8.38
CA ASN A 106 -25.92 15.92 -8.57
C ASN A 106 -26.74 16.14 -7.29
N ARG A 107 -26.09 16.38 -6.14
CA ARG A 107 -26.73 16.92 -4.93
C ARG A 107 -26.71 18.45 -4.98
N GLN A 108 -27.45 19.03 -5.90
CA GLN A 108 -27.93 20.41 -5.76
C GLN A 108 -29.44 20.36 -5.55
N THR A 109 -29.88 20.89 -4.41
CA THR A 109 -31.26 21.27 -4.08
C THR A 109 -31.89 22.14 -5.14
#